data_AF-A0A6G0LMI3-F1
#
_entry.id   AF-A0A6G0LMI3-F1
#
_cell.length_a   1.000
_cell.length_b   1.000
_cell.length_c   1.000
_cell.angle_alpha   90.00
_cell.angle_beta   90.00
_cell.angle_gamma   90.00
#
_symmetry.space_group_name_H-M   'P 1'
#
loop_
_entity.id
_entity.type
_entity.pdbx_description
1 polymer ?
#
loop_
_entity_poly.entity_id
_entity_poly.type
_entity_poly.pdbx_seq_one_letter_code
_entity_poly.pdbx_strand_id
1 'polypeptide(L)'
;MGLVNISNEVAEGANILKKRVLNSMFANIVEEMQLHPQELTIELNASGYHQEANGSYEEQICALVNHLVAQRDKSVKAKIPMHFWVRPAHTKTMAQFARETIYVLDVHEDGQAWIQAYAYNEVIDAKGKPVEIGTVCTAPTIQAKALLHDLVEAGITPPCHGAEVE
;
A
#
# COMPACT_ATOMS: atom_id res chain seq x y z
N MET A 1 0.86 -13.37 12.83
CA MET A 1 2.21 -13.95 12.81
C MET A 1 3.19 -12.87 12.36
N GLY A 2 4.30 -12.66 13.06
CA GLY A 2 5.38 -11.78 12.61
C GLY A 2 6.52 -12.61 12.04
N LEU A 3 7.36 -12.02 11.20
CA LEU A 3 8.59 -12.67 10.72
C LEU A 3 9.45 -13.06 11.93
N VAL A 4 9.60 -14.35 12.17
CA VAL A 4 10.40 -14.88 13.29
C VAL A 4 11.87 -14.84 12.88
N ASN A 5 12.76 -14.36 13.75
CA ASN A 5 14.22 -14.30 13.58
C ASN A 5 14.76 -13.33 12.50
N ILE A 6 14.17 -12.15 12.31
CA ILE A 6 14.82 -11.09 11.51
C ILE A 6 16.11 -10.63 12.18
N SER A 7 17.24 -10.66 11.46
CA SER A 7 18.50 -10.08 11.94
C SER A 7 18.36 -8.57 12.16
N ASN A 8 19.21 -8.00 13.03
CA ASN A 8 19.19 -6.55 13.25
C ASN A 8 19.53 -5.76 11.96
N GLU A 9 20.39 -6.31 11.11
CA GLU A 9 20.75 -5.72 9.82
C GLU A 9 19.55 -5.66 8.87
N VAL A 10 18.82 -6.78 8.71
CA VAL A 10 17.62 -6.83 7.85
C VAL A 10 16.53 -5.90 8.40
N ALA A 11 16.35 -5.87 9.72
CA ALA A 11 15.38 -4.97 10.34
C ALA A 11 15.76 -3.49 10.12
N GLU A 12 17.03 -3.13 10.20
CA GLU A 12 17.49 -1.76 9.94
C GLU A 12 17.30 -1.37 8.48
N GLY A 13 17.69 -2.24 7.54
CA GLY A 13 17.45 -2.04 6.11
C GLY A 13 15.96 -1.84 5.79
N ALA A 14 15.10 -2.67 6.37
CA ALA A 14 13.65 -2.55 6.23
C ALA A 14 13.10 -1.24 6.83
N ASN A 15 13.60 -0.81 8.00
CA ASN A 15 13.22 0.47 8.60
C ASN A 15 13.63 1.65 7.71
N ILE A 16 14.83 1.62 7.13
CA ILE A 16 15.32 2.65 6.20
C ILE A 16 14.45 2.70 4.94
N LEU A 17 14.16 1.55 4.33
CA LEU A 17 13.30 1.47 3.14
C LEU A 17 11.90 2.01 3.45
N LYS A 18 11.28 1.55 4.54
CA LYS A 18 9.96 2.02 4.97
C LYS A 18 9.93 3.55 5.17
N LYS A 19 10.96 4.12 5.79
CA LYS A 19 11.09 5.58 5.95
C LYS A 19 11.15 6.30 4.60
N ARG A 20 11.90 5.77 3.64
CA ARG A 20 11.99 6.35 2.27
C ARG A 20 10.65 6.33 1.55
N VAL A 21 9.95 5.19 1.58
CA VAL A 21 8.61 5.05 0.97
C VAL A 21 7.62 6.02 1.61
N LEU A 22 7.51 6.06 2.94
CA LEU A 22 6.56 6.96 3.61
C LEU A 22 6.90 8.44 3.41
N ASN A 23 8.19 8.80 3.34
CA ASN A 23 8.58 10.17 2.99
C ASN A 23 8.15 10.55 1.56
N SER A 24 8.16 9.59 0.62
CA SER A 24 7.61 9.81 -0.72
C SER A 24 6.09 10.04 -0.67
N MET A 25 5.37 9.30 0.18
CA MET A 25 3.94 9.51 0.39
C MET A 25 3.67 10.93 0.90
N PHE A 26 4.40 11.39 1.92
CA PHE A 26 4.22 12.73 2.49
C PHE A 26 4.39 13.86 1.48
N ALA A 27 5.29 13.69 0.51
CA ALA A 27 5.59 14.72 -0.47
C ALA A 27 4.37 15.07 -1.35
N ASN A 28 3.48 14.11 -1.60
CA ASN A 28 2.34 14.26 -2.53
C ASN A 28 0.97 13.98 -1.87
N ILE A 29 0.92 13.78 -0.55
CA ILE A 29 -0.30 13.31 0.13
C ILE A 29 -1.46 14.30 -0.01
N VAL A 30 -1.18 15.60 -0.02
CA VAL A 30 -2.22 16.62 -0.15
C VAL A 30 -2.84 16.55 -1.54
N GLU A 31 -2.03 16.48 -2.58
CA GLU A 31 -2.50 16.36 -3.95
C GLU A 31 -3.24 15.04 -4.20
N GLU A 32 -2.73 13.92 -3.68
CA GLU A 32 -3.38 12.62 -3.84
C GLU A 32 -4.75 12.57 -3.16
N MET A 33 -4.88 13.14 -1.95
CA MET A 33 -6.17 13.21 -1.24
C MET A 33 -7.13 14.24 -1.86
N GLN A 34 -6.64 15.29 -2.53
CA GLN A 34 -7.49 16.21 -3.29
C GLN A 34 -8.09 15.54 -4.53
N LEU A 35 -7.32 14.70 -5.20
CA LEU A 35 -7.76 13.96 -6.38
C LEU A 35 -8.68 12.78 -6.01
N HIS A 36 -8.48 12.20 -4.82
CA HIS A 36 -9.23 11.05 -4.33
C HIS A 36 -9.81 11.28 -2.92
N PRO A 37 -10.74 12.25 -2.74
CA PRO A 37 -11.23 12.64 -1.41
C PRO A 37 -11.95 11.52 -0.65
N GLN A 38 -12.51 10.53 -1.35
CA GLN A 38 -13.12 9.37 -0.71
C GLN A 38 -12.09 8.48 -0.01
N GLU A 39 -10.86 8.40 -0.56
CA GLU A 39 -9.79 7.61 0.05
C GLU A 39 -9.34 8.22 1.38
N LEU A 40 -9.35 9.55 1.52
CA LEU A 40 -9.01 10.23 2.77
C LEU A 40 -9.90 9.75 3.93
N THR A 41 -11.21 9.73 3.71
CA THR A 41 -12.18 9.26 4.70
C THR A 41 -12.00 7.76 4.99
N ILE A 42 -11.72 6.94 3.98
CA ILE A 42 -11.47 5.50 4.14
C ILE A 42 -10.22 5.26 4.99
N GLU A 43 -9.12 5.96 4.69
CA GLU A 43 -7.84 5.81 5.40
C GLU A 43 -7.93 6.31 6.85
N LEU A 44 -8.63 7.43 7.11
CA LEU A 44 -8.85 7.91 8.47
C LEU A 44 -9.65 6.93 9.32
N ASN A 45 -10.73 6.38 8.76
CA ASN A 45 -11.53 5.37 9.45
C ASN A 45 -10.71 4.10 9.73
N ALA A 46 -9.92 3.63 8.76
CA ALA A 46 -9.05 2.47 8.94
C ALA A 46 -7.94 2.71 9.97
N SER A 47 -7.47 3.96 10.07
CA SER A 47 -6.43 4.40 11.00
C SER A 47 -6.96 4.69 12.42
N GLY A 48 -8.27 4.60 12.63
CA GLY A 48 -8.92 4.82 13.93
C GLY A 48 -9.30 6.27 14.24
N TYR A 49 -9.19 7.18 13.26
CA TYR A 49 -9.50 8.61 13.39
C TYR A 49 -10.92 8.93 12.91
N HIS A 50 -11.90 8.22 13.48
CA HIS A 50 -13.31 8.33 13.08
C HIS A 50 -13.93 9.71 13.34
N GLN A 51 -13.44 10.43 14.36
CA GLN A 51 -13.95 11.76 14.68
C GLN A 51 -13.45 12.77 13.66
N GLU A 52 -12.14 12.75 13.39
CA GLU A 52 -11.48 13.63 12.43
C GLU A 52 -11.95 13.37 11.01
N ALA A 53 -12.34 12.13 10.68
CA ALA A 53 -12.97 11.79 9.39
C ALA A 53 -14.25 12.61 9.10
N ASN A 54 -14.90 13.17 10.13
CA ASN A 54 -16.07 14.05 10.01
C ASN A 54 -15.73 15.54 10.20
N GLY A 55 -14.45 15.87 10.40
CA GLY A 55 -13.95 17.23 10.56
C GLY A 55 -13.73 17.95 9.23
N SER A 56 -13.14 19.13 9.31
CA SER A 56 -12.68 19.88 8.15
C SER A 56 -11.59 19.13 7.36
N TYR A 57 -11.41 19.49 6.10
CA TYR A 57 -10.36 18.90 5.26
C TYR A 57 -8.95 19.05 5.87
N GLU A 58 -8.68 20.18 6.52
CA GLU A 58 -7.39 20.42 7.19
C GLU A 58 -7.19 19.51 8.39
N GLU A 59 -8.23 19.31 9.21
CA GLU A 59 -8.19 18.37 10.34
C GLU A 59 -7.99 16.93 9.85
N GLN A 60 -8.68 16.54 8.77
CA GLN A 60 -8.54 15.23 8.14
C GLN A 60 -7.11 14.97 7.65
N ILE A 61 -6.52 15.91 6.90
CA ILE A 61 -5.15 15.79 6.40
C ILE A 61 -4.15 15.77 7.56
N CYS A 62 -4.30 16.64 8.56
CA CYS A 62 -3.45 16.65 9.74
C CYS A 62 -3.49 15.30 10.47
N ALA A 63 -4.68 14.74 10.68
CA ALA A 63 -4.85 13.44 11.34
C ALA A 63 -4.17 12.31 10.55
N LEU A 64 -4.36 12.25 9.23
CA LEU A 64 -3.74 11.25 8.37
C LEU A 64 -2.21 11.37 8.37
N VAL A 65 -1.67 12.57 8.21
CA VAL A 65 -0.21 12.80 8.25
C VAL A 65 0.38 12.42 9.60
N ASN A 66 -0.27 12.78 10.71
CA ASN A 66 0.17 12.41 12.05
C ASN A 66 0.18 10.88 12.24
N HIS A 67 -0.83 10.19 11.73
CA HIS A 67 -0.88 8.73 11.75
C HIS A 67 0.29 8.11 10.97
N LEU A 68 0.52 8.58 9.75
CA LEU A 68 1.58 8.09 8.88
C LEU A 68 2.98 8.39 9.44
N VAL A 69 3.18 9.53 10.12
CA VAL A 69 4.42 9.84 10.86
C VAL A 69 4.62 8.83 12.00
N ALA A 70 3.57 8.53 12.76
CA ALA A 70 3.64 7.49 13.79
C ALA A 70 3.93 6.10 13.19
N GLN A 71 3.37 5.76 12.02
CA GLN A 71 3.70 4.55 11.27
C GLN A 71 5.17 4.52 10.85
N ARG A 72 5.70 5.64 10.35
CA ARG A 72 7.10 5.79 9.91
C ARG A 72 8.07 5.50 11.06
N ASP A 73 7.77 5.96 12.25
CA ASP A 73 8.72 5.91 13.37
C ASP A 73 8.67 4.57 14.14
N LYS A 74 7.62 3.77 13.97
CA LYS A 74 7.54 2.42 14.57
C LYS A 74 8.53 1.43 13.94
N SER A 75 9.30 0.70 14.74
CA SER A 75 10.18 -0.34 14.20
C SER A 75 9.39 -1.45 13.49
N VAL A 76 9.93 -2.01 12.41
CA VAL A 76 9.38 -3.23 11.77
C VAL A 76 9.36 -4.45 12.70
N LYS A 77 10.11 -4.41 13.81
CA LYS A 77 10.09 -5.45 14.86
C LYS A 77 9.01 -5.21 15.92
N ALA A 78 8.35 -4.06 15.90
CA ALA A 78 7.35 -3.72 16.91
C ALA A 78 6.05 -4.49 16.66
N LYS A 79 5.41 -4.93 17.74
CA LYS A 79 4.00 -5.35 17.66
C LYS A 79 3.14 -4.11 17.50
N ILE A 80 2.27 -4.11 16.50
CA ILE A 80 1.43 -2.96 16.16
C ILE A 80 -0.06 -3.36 16.12
N PRO A 81 -0.97 -2.45 16.50
CA PRO A 81 -2.40 -2.63 16.27
C PRO A 81 -2.73 -2.74 14.76
N MET A 82 -3.91 -3.28 14.44
CA MET A 82 -4.37 -3.42 13.04
C MET A 82 -4.49 -2.08 12.31
N HIS A 83 -4.84 -1.00 13.00
CA HIS A 83 -4.91 0.34 12.40
C HIS A 83 -3.54 0.91 12.00
N PHE A 84 -2.43 0.20 12.28
CA PHE A 84 -1.09 0.54 11.77
C PHE A 84 -0.67 -0.36 10.60
N TRP A 85 -1.49 -1.32 10.17
CA TRP A 85 -1.14 -2.23 9.07
C TRP A 85 -1.05 -1.49 7.74
N VAL A 86 -0.30 -2.08 6.81
CA VAL A 86 -0.21 -1.64 5.42
C VAL A 86 -1.58 -1.75 4.74
N ARG A 87 -1.90 -0.73 3.93
CA ARG A 87 -3.18 -0.53 3.24
C ARG A 87 -2.92 -0.16 1.78
N PRO A 88 -3.96 -0.09 0.92
CA PRO A 88 -3.81 0.27 -0.48
C PRO A 88 -2.97 1.54 -0.72
N ALA A 89 -3.11 2.58 0.11
CA ALA A 89 -2.29 3.79 0.03
C ALA A 89 -0.77 3.49 0.09
N HIS A 90 -0.33 2.63 1.01
CA HIS A 90 1.08 2.25 1.12
C HIS A 90 1.55 1.48 -0.11
N THR A 91 0.74 0.53 -0.62
CA THR A 91 1.09 -0.26 -1.81
C THR A 91 1.18 0.61 -3.06
N LYS A 92 0.27 1.58 -3.22
CA LYS A 92 0.34 2.61 -4.25
C LYS A 92 1.66 3.38 -4.17
N THR A 93 2.02 3.87 -2.99
CA THR A 93 3.30 4.57 -2.79
C THR A 93 4.50 3.67 -3.04
N MET A 94 4.44 2.39 -2.68
CA MET A 94 5.52 1.45 -3.02
C MET A 94 5.69 1.30 -4.53
N ALA A 95 4.60 1.20 -5.29
CA ALA A 95 4.65 1.15 -6.75
C ALA A 95 5.24 2.43 -7.36
N GLN A 96 4.83 3.60 -6.85
CA GLN A 96 5.41 4.90 -7.22
C GLN A 96 6.91 4.96 -6.92
N PHE A 97 7.30 4.59 -5.70
CA PHE A 97 8.68 4.63 -5.23
C PHE A 97 9.59 3.68 -6.02
N ALA A 98 9.12 2.46 -6.29
CA ALA A 98 9.87 1.45 -7.03
C ALA A 98 9.92 1.71 -8.54
N ARG A 99 9.01 2.55 -9.06
CA ARG A 99 8.76 2.71 -10.51
C ARG A 99 8.38 1.40 -11.19
N GLU A 100 7.65 0.56 -10.48
CA GLU A 100 7.24 -0.78 -10.92
C GLU A 100 5.77 -1.03 -10.56
N THR A 101 5.08 -1.81 -11.40
CA THR A 101 3.72 -2.27 -11.08
C THR A 101 3.79 -3.38 -10.05
N ILE A 102 3.05 -3.24 -8.96
CA ILE A 102 2.90 -4.27 -7.92
C ILE A 102 1.57 -4.99 -8.14
N TYR A 103 1.63 -6.30 -8.35
CA TYR A 103 0.45 -7.15 -8.44
C TYR A 103 0.17 -7.82 -7.09
N VAL A 104 -1.04 -7.65 -6.57
CA VAL A 104 -1.51 -8.30 -5.33
C VAL A 104 -2.56 -9.33 -5.70
N LEU A 105 -2.27 -10.60 -5.43
CA LEU A 105 -3.24 -11.69 -5.51
C LEU A 105 -3.98 -11.78 -4.18
N ASP A 106 -5.28 -11.53 -4.21
CA ASP A 106 -6.18 -11.68 -3.08
C ASP A 106 -6.95 -12.99 -3.25
N VAL A 107 -7.03 -13.80 -2.20
CA VAL A 107 -7.69 -15.11 -2.22
C VAL A 107 -8.67 -15.18 -1.07
N HIS A 108 -9.93 -15.43 -1.41
CA HIS A 108 -11.04 -15.46 -0.48
C HIS A 108 -11.31 -16.88 0.03
N GLU A 109 -11.91 -16.97 1.22
CA GLU A 109 -12.25 -18.25 1.85
C GLU A 109 -13.23 -19.09 1.01
N ASP A 110 -14.01 -18.46 0.13
CA ASP A 110 -14.93 -19.11 -0.80
C ASP A 110 -14.25 -19.67 -2.08
N GLY A 111 -12.93 -19.59 -2.15
CA GLY A 111 -12.13 -20.05 -3.28
C GLY A 111 -12.06 -19.07 -4.45
N GLN A 112 -12.63 -17.88 -4.34
CA GLN A 112 -12.45 -16.82 -5.34
C GLN A 112 -11.10 -16.15 -5.18
N ALA A 113 -10.53 -15.69 -6.30
CA ALA A 113 -9.31 -14.91 -6.29
C ALA A 113 -9.37 -13.78 -7.32
N TRP A 114 -8.77 -12.64 -6.96
CA TRP A 114 -8.60 -11.51 -7.87
C TRP A 114 -7.18 -10.96 -7.78
N ILE A 115 -6.73 -10.35 -8.87
CA ILE A 115 -5.47 -9.61 -8.90
C ILE A 115 -5.78 -8.13 -8.93
N GLN A 116 -5.12 -7.36 -8.06
CA GLN A 116 -5.08 -5.91 -8.12
C GLN A 116 -3.72 -5.47 -8.64
N ALA A 117 -3.71 -4.56 -9.61
CA ALA A 117 -2.50 -3.93 -10.11
C ALA A 117 -2.37 -2.53 -9.51
N TYR A 118 -1.29 -2.32 -8.75
CA TYR A 118 -0.89 -1.04 -8.20
C TYR A 118 0.20 -0.45 -9.07
N ALA A 119 0.01 0.79 -9.52
CA ALA A 119 0.94 1.47 -10.40
C ALA A 119 1.03 2.96 -10.04
N TYR A 120 1.82 3.70 -10.81
CA TYR A 120 1.87 5.15 -10.76
C TYR A 120 1.39 5.74 -12.08
N ASN A 121 0.84 6.94 -12.01
CA ASN A 121 0.40 7.71 -13.16
C ASN A 121 0.70 9.20 -12.95
N GLU A 122 0.84 9.95 -14.02
CA GLU A 122 0.93 11.42 -13.97
C GLU A 122 -0.41 12.02 -14.41
N VAL A 123 -0.93 12.95 -13.60
CA VAL A 123 -2.17 13.67 -13.89
C VAL A 123 -1.96 15.17 -13.75
N ILE A 124 -2.80 15.96 -14.40
CA ILE A 124 -2.80 17.42 -14.25
C ILE A 124 -3.76 17.79 -13.12
N ASP A 125 -3.24 18.48 -12.10
CA ASP A 125 -4.05 18.95 -10.98
C ASP A 125 -4.99 20.12 -11.37
N ALA A 126 -5.82 20.56 -10.41
CA ALA A 126 -6.73 21.69 -10.62
C ALA A 126 -6.03 23.03 -10.94
N LYS A 127 -4.72 23.13 -10.70
CA LYS A 127 -3.88 24.31 -10.96
C LYS A 127 -3.09 24.17 -12.28
N GLY A 128 -3.28 23.11 -13.04
CA GLY A 128 -2.56 22.86 -14.29
C GLY A 128 -1.16 22.29 -14.11
N LYS A 129 -0.78 21.84 -12.91
CA LYS A 129 0.53 21.27 -12.61
C LYS A 129 0.50 19.75 -12.77
N PRO A 130 1.53 19.12 -13.37
CA PRO A 130 1.67 17.68 -13.35
C PRO A 130 1.97 17.18 -11.94
N VAL A 131 1.23 16.17 -11.52
CA VAL A 131 1.36 15.48 -10.23
C VAL A 131 1.37 13.99 -10.47
N GLU A 132 2.33 13.30 -9.85
CA GLU A 132 2.37 11.86 -9.83
C GLU A 132 1.48 11.31 -8.71
N ILE A 133 0.59 10.40 -9.07
CA ILE A 133 -0.35 9.72 -8.17
C ILE A 133 -0.19 8.21 -8.24
N GLY A 134 -0.62 7.53 -7.19
CA GLY A 134 -0.80 6.09 -7.21
C GLY A 134 -2.14 5.69 -7.83
N THR A 135 -2.16 4.54 -8.50
CA THR A 135 -3.39 3.95 -9.04
C THR A 135 -3.54 2.52 -8.58
N VAL A 136 -4.79 2.08 -8.37
CA VAL A 136 -5.13 0.67 -8.16
C VAL A 136 -6.27 0.29 -9.09
N CYS A 137 -6.13 -0.84 -9.79
CA CYS A 137 -7.22 -1.40 -10.59
C CYS A 137 -7.28 -2.92 -10.46
N THR A 138 -8.49 -3.47 -10.54
CA THR A 138 -8.66 -4.93 -10.63
C THR A 138 -8.23 -5.38 -12.02
N ALA A 139 -7.29 -6.33 -12.09
CA ALA A 139 -6.84 -6.90 -13.34
C ALA A 139 -7.96 -7.79 -13.95
N PRO A 140 -8.29 -7.63 -15.24
CA PRO A 140 -9.25 -8.50 -15.91
C PRO A 140 -8.83 -9.97 -15.82
N THR A 141 -9.77 -10.87 -15.57
CA THR A 141 -9.48 -12.31 -15.32
C THR A 141 -8.62 -12.96 -16.41
N ILE A 142 -8.86 -12.61 -17.69
CA ILE A 142 -8.08 -13.16 -18.81
C ILE A 142 -6.61 -12.71 -18.72
N GLN A 143 -6.37 -11.43 -18.46
CA GLN A 143 -5.01 -10.87 -18.34
C GLN A 143 -4.32 -11.39 -17.08
N ALA A 144 -5.04 -11.47 -15.96
CA ALA A 144 -4.53 -12.04 -14.72
C ALA A 144 -4.07 -13.50 -14.88
N LYS A 145 -4.87 -14.33 -15.57
CA LYS A 145 -4.51 -15.73 -15.85
C LYS A 145 -3.30 -15.84 -16.77
N ALA A 146 -3.24 -15.02 -17.83
CA ALA A 146 -2.09 -15.00 -18.73
C ALA A 146 -0.80 -14.61 -17.98
N LEU A 147 -0.84 -13.56 -17.16
CA LEU A 147 0.30 -13.15 -16.32
C LEU A 147 0.78 -14.29 -15.41
N LEU A 148 -0.14 -14.95 -14.69
CA LEU A 148 0.22 -16.06 -13.81
C LEU A 148 0.83 -17.24 -14.57
N HIS A 149 0.31 -17.54 -15.76
CA HIS A 149 0.87 -18.58 -16.62
C HIS A 149 2.29 -18.26 -17.04
N ASP A 150 2.54 -17.04 -17.54
CA ASP A 150 3.86 -16.59 -17.97
C ASP A 150 4.87 -16.60 -16.82
N LEU A 151 4.44 -16.20 -15.61
CA LEU A 151 5.27 -16.27 -14.40
C LEU A 151 5.66 -17.72 -14.06
N VAL A 152 4.70 -18.66 -14.12
CA VAL A 152 4.98 -20.07 -13.87
C VAL A 152 5.91 -20.67 -14.93
N GLU A 153 5.71 -20.35 -16.21
CA GLU A 153 6.61 -20.77 -17.29
C GLU A 153 8.03 -20.22 -17.13
N ALA A 154 8.16 -19.01 -16.60
CA ALA A 154 9.43 -18.39 -16.25
C ALA A 154 10.06 -18.96 -14.96
N GLY A 155 9.42 -19.92 -14.29
CA GLY A 155 9.88 -20.51 -13.03
C GLY A 155 9.66 -19.61 -11.80
N ILE A 156 8.83 -18.58 -11.91
CA ILE A 156 8.47 -17.67 -10.83
C ILE A 156 7.19 -18.18 -10.17
N THR A 157 7.34 -18.95 -9.11
CA THR A 157 6.21 -19.47 -8.33
C THR A 157 5.97 -18.62 -7.07
N PRO A 158 4.71 -18.45 -6.63
CA PRO A 158 4.43 -17.83 -5.34
C PRO A 158 5.19 -18.54 -4.20
N PRO A 159 5.74 -17.80 -3.23
CA PRO A 159 6.51 -18.37 -2.12
C PRO A 159 5.66 -19.22 -1.15
N CYS A 160 4.34 -19.28 -1.33
CA CYS A 160 3.45 -20.17 -0.59
C CYS A 160 3.49 -21.62 -1.12
N HIS A 161 4.67 -22.23 -1.19
CA HIS A 161 4.80 -23.69 -1.22
C HIS A 161 5.19 -24.15 0.19
N GLY A 162 4.20 -24.69 0.93
CA GLY A 162 4.44 -25.19 2.28
C GLY A 162 3.19 -25.59 3.09
N ALA A 163 2.06 -25.85 2.47
CA ALA A 163 1.02 -26.67 3.08
C ALA A 163 1.03 -28.00 2.33
N GLU A 164 1.87 -28.93 2.80
CA GLU A 164 1.69 -30.33 2.48
C GLU A 164 0.27 -30.70 2.89
N VAL A 165 -0.50 -31.17 1.92
CA VAL A 165 -1.80 -31.79 2.16
C VAL A 165 -1.48 -33.19 2.69
N GLU A 166 -1.50 -33.35 4.01
CA GLU A 166 -1.69 -34.67 4.64
C GLU A 166 -3.15 -35.12 4.49
#